data_AF-A0A917X491-F1
#
_entry.id   AF-A0A917X491-F1
#
_cell.length_a   1.000
_cell.length_b   1.000
_cell.length_c   1.000
_cell.angle_alpha   90.00
_cell.angle_beta   90.00
_cell.angle_gamma   90.00
#
_symmetry.space_group_name_H-M   'P 1'
#
loop_
_entity.id
_entity.type
_entity.pdbx_description
1 polymer ?
#
loop_
_entity_poly.entity_id
_entity_poly.type
_entity_poly.pdbx_seq_one_letter_code
_entity_poly.pdbx_strand_id
1 'polypeptide(L)'
;MAVTSTIVVAIAGIVGTLAGTVVGPYATARFSERREHQARLRDARMALYLDINTSARSVAKHLDFVIDLQAAGELRQIPTQPGWATLDARIELLATDEVKEAFHSMHHAHGLVTRKLQEVSSKPATKLEPGDPSVVAARSAVKRMYELTRAAVEQA
;
A
#
# COMPACT_ATOMS: atom_id res chain seq x y z
N MET A 1 -51.27 30.09 51.34
CA MET A 1 -49.82 29.76 51.30
C MET A 1 -49.62 28.65 50.28
N ALA A 2 -49.13 28.98 49.09
CA ALA A 2 -48.77 27.98 48.08
C ALA A 2 -47.82 28.64 47.05
N VAL A 3 -46.54 28.75 47.39
CA VAL A 3 -45.49 29.17 46.45
C VAL A 3 -44.21 28.39 46.78
N THR A 4 -44.20 27.09 46.47
CA THR A 4 -42.99 26.27 46.71
C THR A 4 -42.76 25.18 45.67
N SER A 5 -43.51 25.17 44.55
CA SER A 5 -43.39 24.10 43.54
C SER A 5 -42.78 24.54 42.20
N THR A 6 -42.65 25.86 41.94
CA THR A 6 -42.24 26.35 40.60
C THR A 6 -40.74 26.51 40.44
N ILE A 7 -39.96 26.61 41.53
CA ILE A 7 -38.52 26.93 41.48
C ILE A 7 -37.66 25.69 41.20
N VAL A 8 -38.11 24.49 41.58
CA VAL A 8 -37.31 23.26 41.45
C VAL A 8 -37.23 22.76 40.00
N VAL A 9 -38.25 23.03 39.18
CA VAL A 9 -38.29 22.58 37.77
C VAL A 9 -37.37 23.43 36.88
N ALA A 10 -37.15 24.70 37.20
CA ALA A 10 -36.29 25.59 36.41
C ALA A 10 -34.79 25.26 36.54
N ILE A 11 -34.33 24.80 37.71
CA ILE A 11 -32.92 24.49 37.95
C ILE A 11 -32.52 23.16 37.28
N ALA A 12 -33.41 22.17 37.27
CA ALA A 12 -33.16 20.90 36.59
C ALA A 12 -33.05 21.06 35.05
N GLY A 13 -33.83 21.97 34.46
CA GLY A 13 -33.77 22.27 33.02
C GLY A 13 -32.49 22.96 32.56
N ILE A 14 -31.92 23.83 33.41
CA ILE A 14 -30.68 24.58 33.09
C ILE A 14 -29.43 23.70 33.22
N VAL A 15 -29.38 22.80 34.21
CA VAL A 15 -28.26 21.86 34.36
C VAL A 15 -28.24 20.82 33.23
N GLY A 16 -29.42 20.34 32.79
CA GLY A 16 -29.51 19.41 31.65
C GLY A 16 -29.11 20.03 30.30
N THR A 17 -29.45 21.31 30.07
CA THR A 17 -29.11 22.01 28.82
C THR A 17 -27.65 22.45 28.75
N LEU A 18 -27.03 22.89 29.85
CA LEU A 18 -25.60 23.24 29.88
C LEU A 18 -24.68 22.02 29.78
N ALA A 19 -25.06 20.88 30.38
CA ALA A 19 -24.30 19.64 30.23
C ALA A 19 -24.37 19.09 28.79
N GLY A 20 -25.55 19.14 28.15
CA GLY A 20 -25.72 18.69 26.76
C GLY A 20 -25.03 19.57 25.72
N THR A 21 -25.02 20.90 25.92
CA THR A 21 -24.45 21.87 24.96
C THR A 21 -22.93 22.01 25.03
N VAL A 22 -22.27 21.63 26.13
CA VAL A 22 -20.80 21.67 26.23
C VAL A 22 -20.17 20.30 25.97
N VAL A 23 -20.84 19.21 26.38
CA VAL A 23 -20.33 17.85 26.16
C VAL A 23 -20.57 17.37 24.72
N GLY A 24 -21.68 17.77 24.09
CA GLY A 24 -22.01 17.44 22.71
C GLY A 24 -20.94 17.87 21.69
N PRO A 25 -20.51 19.14 21.67
CA PRO A 25 -19.43 19.63 20.80
C PRO A 25 -18.08 18.99 21.06
N TYR A 26 -17.73 18.74 22.34
CA TYR A 26 -16.44 18.15 22.68
C TYR A 26 -16.35 16.66 22.31
N ALA A 27 -17.45 15.93 22.50
CA ALA A 27 -17.57 14.55 22.06
C ALA A 27 -17.55 14.48 20.52
N THR A 28 -18.34 15.31 19.83
CA THR A 28 -18.36 15.35 18.36
C THR A 28 -17.02 15.78 17.77
N ALA A 29 -16.31 16.74 18.36
CA ALA A 29 -14.95 17.12 17.96
C ALA A 29 -13.95 15.96 18.09
N ARG A 30 -13.99 15.21 19.20
CA ARG A 30 -13.15 14.01 19.35
C ARG A 30 -13.51 12.89 18.37
N PHE A 31 -14.80 12.70 18.10
CA PHE A 31 -15.24 11.70 17.11
C PHE A 31 -14.89 12.13 15.68
N SER A 32 -14.96 13.42 15.36
CA SER A 32 -14.54 13.94 14.05
C SER A 32 -13.04 13.82 13.86
N GLU A 33 -12.23 14.14 14.87
CA GLU A 33 -10.76 13.95 14.82
C GLU A 33 -10.39 12.48 14.59
N ARG A 34 -11.04 11.55 15.30
CA ARG A 34 -10.82 10.11 15.11
C ARG A 34 -11.22 9.65 13.71
N ARG A 35 -12.36 10.12 13.19
CA ARG A 35 -12.81 9.79 11.82
C ARG A 35 -11.89 10.39 10.76
N GLU A 36 -11.42 11.62 10.95
CA GLU A 36 -10.50 12.29 10.04
C GLU A 36 -9.14 11.60 10.04
N HIS A 37 -8.65 11.16 11.20
CA HIS A 37 -7.42 10.37 11.29
C HIS A 37 -7.56 9.01 10.58
N GLN A 38 -8.68 8.30 10.79
CA GLN A 38 -8.96 7.05 10.08
C GLN A 38 -9.09 7.24 8.57
N ALA A 39 -9.75 8.32 8.13
CA ALA A 39 -9.86 8.67 6.71
C ALA A 39 -8.46 8.93 6.09
N ARG A 40 -7.62 9.73 6.77
CA ARG A 40 -6.23 9.98 6.32
C ARG A 40 -5.41 8.70 6.22
N LEU A 41 -5.54 7.77 7.18
CA LEU A 41 -4.86 6.48 7.12
C LEU A 41 -5.35 5.62 5.96
N ARG A 42 -6.67 5.61 5.71
CA ARG A 42 -7.26 4.90 4.57
C ARG A 42 -6.75 5.46 3.25
N ASP A 43 -6.74 6.79 3.10
CA ASP A 43 -6.24 7.46 1.89
C ASP A 43 -4.75 7.18 1.68
N ALA A 44 -3.95 7.22 2.75
CA ALA A 44 -2.52 6.89 2.68
C ALA A 44 -2.27 5.44 2.25
N ARG A 45 -3.07 4.49 2.74
CA ARG A 45 -3.02 3.08 2.31
C ARG A 45 -3.45 2.91 0.85
N MET A 46 -4.48 3.62 0.43
CA MET A 46 -4.95 3.57 -0.97
C MET A 46 -3.87 4.09 -1.93
N ALA A 47 -3.25 5.23 -1.60
CA ALA A 47 -2.12 5.77 -2.34
C ALA A 47 -0.94 4.78 -2.38
N LEU A 48 -0.64 4.14 -1.24
CA LEU A 48 0.40 3.10 -1.20
C LEU A 48 0.09 1.93 -2.14
N TYR A 49 -1.14 1.40 -2.15
CA TYR A 49 -1.49 0.28 -3.02
C TYR A 49 -1.42 0.62 -4.51
N LEU A 50 -1.71 1.87 -4.89
CA LEU A 50 -1.48 2.37 -6.25
C LEU A 50 0.01 2.39 -6.62
N ASP A 51 0.87 2.83 -5.70
CA ASP A 51 2.31 2.84 -5.90
C ASP A 51 2.89 1.42 -6.00
N ILE A 52 2.43 0.50 -5.15
CA ILE A 52 2.80 -0.93 -5.22
C ILE A 52 2.40 -1.52 -6.57
N ASN A 53 1.16 -1.30 -7.04
CA ASN A 53 0.70 -1.79 -8.33
C ASN A 53 1.52 -1.21 -9.49
N THR A 54 1.91 0.06 -9.39
CA THR A 54 2.78 0.71 -10.38
C THR A 54 4.16 0.07 -10.41
N SER A 55 4.73 -0.25 -9.24
CA SER A 55 6.00 -0.97 -9.15
C SER A 55 5.89 -2.41 -9.67
N ALA A 56 4.86 -3.15 -9.29
CA ALA A 56 4.60 -4.51 -9.78
C ALA A 56 4.45 -4.53 -11.31
N ARG A 57 3.82 -3.50 -11.89
CA ARG A 57 3.71 -3.33 -13.35
C ARG A 57 5.06 -3.03 -13.99
N SER A 58 5.90 -2.24 -13.35
CA SER A 58 7.26 -1.97 -13.81
C SER A 58 8.09 -3.25 -13.83
N VAL A 59 8.02 -4.07 -12.77
CA VAL A 59 8.65 -5.39 -12.71
C VAL A 59 8.12 -6.30 -13.82
N ALA A 60 6.81 -6.39 -14.02
CA ALA A 60 6.23 -7.21 -15.09
C ALA A 60 6.76 -6.82 -16.48
N LYS A 61 6.76 -5.53 -16.80
CA LYS A 61 7.32 -5.01 -18.06
C LYS A 61 8.80 -5.29 -18.20
N HIS A 62 9.56 -5.22 -17.11
CA HIS A 62 10.97 -5.58 -17.12
C HIS A 62 11.16 -7.07 -17.43
N LEU A 63 10.36 -7.95 -16.82
CA LEU A 63 10.41 -9.39 -17.13
C LEU A 63 10.08 -9.66 -18.60
N ASP A 64 9.06 -9.02 -19.15
CA ASP A 64 8.71 -9.14 -20.58
C ASP A 64 9.87 -8.66 -21.47
N PHE A 65 10.45 -7.50 -21.17
CA PHE A 65 11.61 -6.96 -21.88
C PHE A 65 12.80 -7.91 -21.85
N VAL A 66 13.09 -8.52 -20.71
CA VAL A 66 14.24 -9.43 -20.52
C VAL A 66 14.06 -10.75 -21.27
N ILE A 67 12.83 -11.20 -21.44
CA ILE A 67 12.49 -12.38 -22.26
C ILE A 67 12.61 -12.02 -23.75
N ASP A 68 12.07 -10.88 -24.17
CA ASP A 68 11.97 -10.49 -25.58
C ASP A 68 13.29 -9.95 -26.16
N LEU A 69 14.24 -9.58 -25.30
CA LEU A 69 15.54 -8.99 -25.63
C LEU A 69 16.24 -9.76 -26.78
N GLN A 70 16.37 -9.12 -27.94
CA GLN A 70 16.88 -9.76 -29.17
C GLN A 70 18.41 -9.66 -29.32
N ALA A 71 19.10 -8.75 -28.63
CA ALA A 71 20.55 -8.62 -28.75
C ALA A 71 21.21 -7.96 -27.53
N ALA A 72 22.47 -8.32 -27.28
CA ALA A 72 23.31 -7.80 -26.19
C ALA A 72 23.46 -6.26 -26.14
N GLY A 73 23.08 -5.53 -27.20
CA GLY A 73 23.10 -4.06 -27.27
C GLY A 73 21.99 -3.37 -26.48
N GLU A 74 20.85 -4.03 -26.22
CA GLU A 74 19.69 -3.42 -25.55
C GLU A 74 19.75 -3.53 -24.01
N LEU A 75 20.67 -4.32 -23.47
CA LEU A 75 20.87 -4.49 -22.03
C LEU A 75 21.31 -3.20 -21.32
N ARG A 76 21.90 -2.23 -22.05
CA ARG A 76 22.26 -0.93 -21.49
C ARG A 76 21.05 -0.05 -21.15
N GLN A 77 19.85 -0.39 -21.63
CA GLN A 77 18.62 0.36 -21.39
C GLN A 77 17.71 -0.28 -20.33
N ILE A 78 18.21 -1.23 -19.53
CA ILE A 78 17.43 -1.76 -18.40
C ILE A 78 17.00 -0.58 -17.51
N PRO A 79 15.69 -0.29 -17.39
CA PRO A 79 15.25 0.82 -16.57
C PRO A 79 15.58 0.52 -15.11
N THR A 80 16.47 1.31 -14.50
CA THR A 80 16.60 1.34 -13.04
C THR A 80 15.29 1.86 -12.47
N GLN A 81 14.59 1.07 -11.66
CA GLN A 81 13.33 1.49 -11.04
C GLN A 81 13.61 2.58 -10.00
N PRO A 82 13.18 3.84 -10.22
CA PRO A 82 13.37 4.89 -9.23
C PRO A 82 12.38 4.71 -8.07
N GLY A 83 12.82 5.04 -6.85
CA GLY A 83 11.91 5.21 -5.71
C GLY A 83 11.63 3.96 -4.85
N TRP A 84 12.33 2.85 -5.06
CA TRP A 84 12.13 1.62 -4.27
C TRP A 84 12.36 1.78 -2.77
N ALA A 85 13.42 2.49 -2.36
CA ALA A 85 13.69 2.71 -0.93
C ALA A 85 12.57 3.48 -0.22
N THR A 86 11.99 4.49 -0.90
CA THR A 86 10.87 5.26 -0.36
C THR A 86 9.59 4.44 -0.30
N LEU A 87 9.36 3.58 -1.30
CA LEU A 87 8.22 2.68 -1.31
C LEU A 87 8.31 1.62 -0.21
N ASP A 88 9.48 1.00 -0.03
CA ASP A 88 9.75 0.00 1.01
C ASP A 88 9.48 0.56 2.41
N ALA A 89 9.98 1.76 2.71
CA ALA A 89 9.69 2.43 3.97
C ALA A 89 8.18 2.68 4.20
N ARG A 90 7.43 3.03 3.15
CA ARG A 90 5.97 3.23 3.26
C ARG A 90 5.21 1.92 3.45
N ILE A 91 5.68 0.85 2.81
CA ILE A 91 5.15 -0.50 3.00
C ILE A 91 5.31 -0.93 4.44
N GLU A 92 6.49 -0.71 5.04
CA GLU A 92 6.73 -1.05 6.44
C GLU A 92 5.82 -0.31 7.42
N LEU A 93 5.44 0.92 7.10
CA LEU A 93 4.62 1.74 7.98
C LEU A 93 3.10 1.52 7.83
N LEU A 94 2.62 1.18 6.63
CA LEU A 94 1.20 1.28 6.30
C LEU A 94 0.55 -0.02 5.82
N ALA A 95 1.33 -0.95 5.26
CA ALA A 95 0.80 -2.19 4.68
C ALA A 95 0.50 -3.26 5.75
N THR A 96 -0.36 -4.21 5.38
CA THR A 96 -0.56 -5.45 6.14
C THR A 96 0.64 -6.37 5.99
N ASP A 97 0.86 -7.27 6.96
CA ASP A 97 2.00 -8.20 6.94
C ASP A 97 2.04 -9.06 5.66
N GLU A 98 0.88 -9.48 5.16
CA GLU A 98 0.75 -10.23 3.91
C GLU A 98 1.23 -9.43 2.68
N VAL A 99 0.90 -8.14 2.62
CA VAL A 99 1.34 -7.24 1.54
C VAL A 99 2.83 -6.98 1.64
N LYS A 100 3.37 -6.83 2.86
CA LYS A 100 4.81 -6.69 3.10
C LYS A 100 5.60 -7.91 2.59
N GLU A 101 5.19 -9.10 3.03
CA GLU A 101 5.82 -10.36 2.63
C GLU A 101 5.78 -10.56 1.11
N ALA A 102 4.63 -10.27 0.49
CA ALA A 102 4.47 -10.37 -0.95
C ALA A 102 5.37 -9.37 -1.71
N PHE A 103 5.50 -8.15 -1.22
CA PHE A 103 6.39 -7.15 -1.81
C PHE A 103 7.85 -7.57 -1.72
N HIS A 104 8.31 -8.03 -0.55
CA HIS A 104 9.68 -8.52 -0.37
C HIS A 104 9.97 -9.74 -1.24
N SER A 105 9.01 -10.67 -1.35
CA SER A 105 9.11 -11.83 -2.23
C SER A 105 9.23 -11.43 -3.70
N MET A 106 8.41 -10.48 -4.16
CA MET A 106 8.49 -9.92 -5.52
C MET A 106 9.84 -9.24 -5.77
N HIS A 107 10.30 -8.42 -4.82
CA HIS A 107 11.57 -7.71 -4.91
C HIS A 107 12.75 -8.68 -4.96
N HIS A 108 12.76 -9.70 -4.11
CA HIS A 108 13.77 -10.76 -4.10
C HIS A 108 13.78 -11.53 -5.43
N ALA A 109 12.61 -11.97 -5.92
CA ALA A 109 12.51 -12.70 -7.18
C ALA A 109 12.97 -11.86 -8.37
N HIS A 110 12.64 -10.57 -8.40
CA HIS A 110 13.15 -9.65 -9.41
C HIS A 110 14.69 -9.52 -9.34
N GLY A 111 15.26 -9.38 -8.14
CA GLY A 111 16.71 -9.32 -7.96
C GLY A 111 17.44 -10.58 -8.46
N LEU A 112 16.84 -11.77 -8.29
CA LEU A 112 17.36 -13.01 -8.86
C LEU A 112 17.39 -12.98 -10.39
N VAL A 113 16.32 -12.50 -11.03
CA VAL A 113 16.25 -12.36 -12.49
C VAL A 113 17.30 -11.37 -12.99
N THR A 114 17.43 -10.21 -12.35
CA THR A 114 18.44 -9.20 -12.73
C THR A 114 19.86 -9.74 -12.58
N ARG A 115 20.17 -10.46 -11.50
CA ARG A 115 21.48 -11.08 -11.30
C ARG A 115 21.78 -12.12 -12.37
N LYS A 116 20.80 -12.97 -12.66
CA LYS A 116 20.93 -13.99 -13.71
C LYS A 116 21.12 -13.35 -15.08
N LEU A 117 20.41 -12.27 -15.37
CA LEU A 117 20.62 -11.49 -16.59
C LEU A 117 22.04 -10.91 -16.67
N GLN A 118 22.61 -10.44 -15.56
CA GLN A 118 24.01 -9.97 -15.53
C GLN A 118 25.01 -11.12 -15.81
N GLU A 119 24.79 -12.30 -15.24
CA GLU A 119 25.62 -13.48 -15.50
C GLU A 119 25.56 -13.90 -16.98
N VAL A 120 24.36 -13.85 -17.55
CA VAL A 120 24.02 -14.32 -18.89
C VAL A 120 24.42 -13.31 -19.96
N SER A 121 24.32 -12.01 -19.68
CA SER A 121 24.74 -10.92 -20.58
C SER A 121 26.23 -10.89 -20.90
N SER A 122 27.05 -11.53 -20.06
CA SER A 122 28.47 -11.75 -20.34
C SER A 122 28.72 -12.75 -21.49
N LYS A 123 27.67 -13.43 -21.97
CA LYS A 123 27.71 -14.40 -23.07
C LYS A 123 26.88 -13.91 -24.26
N PRO A 124 27.41 -13.93 -25.49
CA PRO A 124 26.83 -13.22 -26.64
C PRO A 124 25.51 -13.76 -27.19
N ALA A 125 24.89 -14.79 -26.60
CA ALA A 125 23.71 -15.44 -27.20
C ALA A 125 22.71 -16.01 -26.18
N THR A 126 22.85 -15.69 -24.89
CA THR A 126 22.04 -16.36 -23.88
C THR A 126 20.88 -15.45 -23.49
N LYS A 127 19.65 -15.87 -23.81
CA LYS A 127 18.40 -15.23 -23.37
C LYS A 127 17.89 -15.93 -22.11
N LEU A 128 17.08 -15.22 -21.33
CA LEU A 128 16.29 -15.86 -20.29
C LEU A 128 15.03 -16.45 -20.92
N GLU A 129 14.88 -17.77 -20.82
CA GLU A 129 13.71 -18.46 -21.31
C GLU A 129 12.47 -18.11 -20.45
N PRO A 130 11.26 -18.01 -21.03
CA PRO A 130 10.03 -17.76 -20.27
C PRO A 130 9.77 -18.79 -19.17
N GLY A 131 10.19 -20.04 -19.39
CA GLY A 131 10.05 -21.16 -18.46
C GLY A 131 11.16 -21.24 -17.40
N ASP A 132 12.12 -20.32 -17.40
CA ASP A 132 13.20 -20.32 -16.43
C ASP A 132 12.65 -20.18 -14.99
N PRO A 133 13.10 -21.00 -14.02
CA PRO A 133 12.59 -20.96 -12.65
C PRO A 133 12.60 -19.57 -12.02
N SER A 134 13.61 -18.73 -12.31
CA SER A 134 13.65 -17.36 -11.75
C SER A 134 12.58 -16.45 -12.37
N VAL A 135 12.31 -16.62 -13.67
CA VAL A 135 11.29 -15.85 -14.39
C VAL A 135 9.89 -16.28 -13.94
N VAL A 136 9.65 -17.58 -13.80
CA VAL A 136 8.38 -18.13 -13.29
C VAL A 136 8.11 -17.67 -11.85
N ALA A 137 9.14 -17.70 -10.99
CA ALA A 137 9.04 -17.22 -9.62
C ALA A 137 8.71 -15.72 -9.57
N ALA A 138 9.39 -14.90 -10.38
CA ALA A 138 9.13 -13.46 -10.44
C ALA A 138 7.72 -13.13 -10.96
N ARG A 139 7.26 -13.81 -12.02
CA ARG A 139 5.88 -13.66 -12.53
C ARG A 139 4.84 -14.07 -11.48
N SER A 140 5.08 -15.15 -10.75
CA SER A 140 4.20 -15.63 -9.68
C SER A 140 4.14 -14.63 -8.52
N ALA A 141 5.27 -14.07 -8.12
CA ALA A 141 5.34 -13.07 -7.06
C ALA A 141 4.64 -11.76 -7.46
N VAL A 142 4.82 -11.29 -8.70
CA VAL A 142 4.07 -10.15 -9.25
C VAL A 142 2.57 -10.41 -9.23
N LYS A 143 2.13 -11.59 -9.67
CA LYS A 143 0.71 -11.98 -9.66
C LYS A 143 0.14 -11.95 -8.24
N ARG A 144 0.84 -12.57 -7.28
CA ARG A 144 0.45 -12.58 -5.87
C ARG A 144 0.36 -11.16 -5.29
N MET A 145 1.27 -10.26 -5.66
CA MET A 145 1.23 -8.87 -5.24
C MET A 145 -0.06 -8.18 -5.69
N TYR A 146 -0.47 -8.36 -6.96
CA TYR A 146 -1.74 -7.80 -7.47
C TYR A 146 -2.97 -8.38 -6.78
N GLU A 147 -2.97 -9.69 -6.49
CA GLU A 147 -4.09 -10.33 -5.81
C GLU A 147 -4.26 -9.77 -4.39
N LEU A 148 -3.17 -9.62 -3.65
CA LEU A 148 -3.19 -9.10 -2.29
C LEU A 148 -3.50 -7.61 -2.22
N THR A 149 -2.95 -6.78 -3.11
CA THR A 149 -3.30 -5.35 -3.15
C THR A 149 -4.76 -5.15 -3.53
N ARG A 150 -5.30 -5.96 -4.46
CA ARG A 150 -6.72 -5.94 -4.79
C ARG A 150 -7.59 -6.31 -3.61
N ALA A 151 -7.30 -7.44 -2.95
CA ALA A 151 -8.05 -7.88 -1.77
C ALA A 151 -7.99 -6.84 -0.64
N ALA A 152 -6.82 -6.22 -0.42
CA ALA A 152 -6.65 -5.18 0.58
C ALA A 152 -7.42 -3.89 0.26
N VAL A 153 -7.61 -3.55 -1.02
CA VAL A 153 -8.46 -2.44 -1.46
C VAL A 153 -9.94 -2.76 -1.26
N GLU A 154 -10.37 -3.99 -1.55
CA GLU A 154 -11.76 -4.42 -1.39
C GLU A 154 -12.19 -4.48 0.10
N GLN A 155 -11.24 -4.67 1.02
CA GLN A 155 -11.47 -4.73 2.47
C GLN A 155 -11.29 -3.38 3.20
N ALA A 156 -10.72 -2.36 2.55
CA ALA A 156 -10.42 -1.04 3.14
C ALA A 156 -11.57 -0.06 2.97
#